data_AF-W9KVM1-F1
#
_entry.id   AF-W9KVM1-F1
#
_cell.length_a   1.000
_cell.length_b   1.000
_cell.length_c   1.000
_cell.angle_alpha   90.00
_cell.angle_beta   90.00
_cell.angle_gamma   90.00
#
_symmetry.space_group_name_H-M   'P 1'
#
loop_
_entity.id
_entity.type
_entity.pdbx_description
1 polymer ?
#
loop_
_entity_poly.entity_id
_entity_poly.type
_entity_poly.pdbx_seq_one_letter_code
_entity_poly.pdbx_strand_id
1 'polypeptide(L)'
;MARDPLNFPRRLAANSDRLQPPVSNFCLYDGKDFILQVVGGPNTRNDFHVNSMEEWSYQIKGSMLLRLIEDNQIRHVTIREG
;
A
#
# COMPACT_ATOMS: atom_id res chain seq x y z
N MET A 1 -10.23 6.65 -22.58
CA MET A 1 -11.58 6.82 -22.00
C MET A 1 -11.42 6.95 -20.51
N ALA A 2 -12.00 7.98 -19.88
CA ALA A 2 -12.00 8.10 -18.43
C ALA A 2 -12.83 6.94 -17.84
N ARG A 3 -12.33 6.30 -16.78
CA ARG A 3 -13.10 5.27 -16.05
C ARG A 3 -14.12 5.95 -15.15
N ASP A 4 -15.25 5.30 -14.92
CA ASP A 4 -16.26 5.79 -13.97
C ASP A 4 -15.68 5.87 -12.55
N PRO A 5 -16.11 6.86 -11.74
CA PRO A 5 -15.72 6.97 -10.35
C PRO A 5 -16.00 5.69 -9.56
N LEU A 6 -15.09 5.38 -8.64
CA LEU A 6 -15.13 4.17 -7.85
C LEU A 6 -15.67 4.43 -6.44
N ASN A 7 -16.65 3.66 -5.99
CA ASN A 7 -17.01 3.62 -4.56
C ASN A 7 -15.95 2.82 -3.80
N PHE A 8 -15.03 3.53 -3.17
CA PHE A 8 -13.87 2.92 -2.53
C PHE A 8 -14.21 2.00 -1.34
N PRO A 9 -15.04 2.40 -0.34
CA PRO A 9 -15.41 1.51 0.76
C PRO A 9 -16.07 0.20 0.30
N ARG A 10 -16.95 0.27 -0.70
CA ARG A 10 -17.60 -0.92 -1.26
C ARG A 10 -16.60 -1.87 -1.90
N ARG A 11 -15.60 -1.33 -2.60
CA ARG A 11 -14.55 -2.14 -3.24
C ARG A 11 -13.61 -2.77 -2.22
N LEU A 12 -13.27 -2.06 -1.16
CA LEU A 12 -12.50 -2.62 -0.04
C LEU A 12 -13.24 -3.79 0.61
N ALA A 13 -14.52 -3.64 0.94
CA ALA A 13 -15.32 -4.70 1.54
C ALA A 13 -15.35 -5.95 0.66
N ALA A 14 -15.56 -5.77 -0.65
CA ALA A 14 -15.62 -6.85 -1.63
C ALA A 14 -14.29 -7.58 -1.89
N ASN A 15 -13.15 -7.02 -1.46
CA ASN A 15 -11.81 -7.63 -1.64
C ASN A 15 -11.10 -7.86 -0.29
N SER A 16 -11.84 -7.78 0.83
CA SER A 16 -11.28 -7.88 2.17
C SER A 16 -10.57 -9.21 2.44
N ASP A 17 -11.03 -10.28 1.79
CA ASP A 17 -10.44 -11.62 1.82
C ASP A 17 -9.03 -11.69 1.22
N ARG A 18 -8.68 -10.75 0.33
CA ARG A 18 -7.36 -10.63 -0.30
C ARG A 18 -6.39 -9.71 0.45
N LEU A 19 -6.91 -8.92 1.39
CA LEU A 19 -6.13 -7.96 2.19
C LEU A 19 -5.55 -8.61 3.47
N GLN A 20 -5.40 -9.92 3.45
CA GLN A 20 -4.80 -10.76 4.48
C GLN A 20 -3.87 -11.80 3.82
N PRO A 21 -2.98 -12.44 4.59
CA PRO A 21 -2.14 -13.51 4.08
C PRO A 21 -2.94 -14.63 3.40
N PRO A 22 -2.42 -15.23 2.30
CA PRO A 22 -1.07 -15.06 1.76
C PRO A 22 -0.91 -13.91 0.74
N VAL A 23 -1.98 -13.21 0.37
CA VAL A 23 -1.95 -12.22 -0.73
C VAL A 23 -1.64 -10.81 -0.21
N SER A 24 -2.36 -10.36 0.82
CA SER A 24 -2.18 -9.08 1.52
C SER A 24 -2.20 -7.80 0.68
N ASN A 25 -2.47 -7.85 -0.63
CA ASN A 25 -2.63 -6.66 -1.47
C ASN A 25 -3.61 -6.88 -2.62
N PHE A 26 -4.06 -5.78 -3.22
CA PHE A 26 -4.84 -5.78 -4.44
C PHE A 26 -4.59 -4.52 -5.26
N CYS A 27 -4.35 -4.68 -6.57
CA CYS A 27 -4.24 -3.56 -7.51
C CYS A 27 -5.65 -3.08 -7.91
N LEU A 28 -6.00 -1.86 -7.51
CA LEU A 28 -7.29 -1.23 -7.77
C LEU A 28 -7.33 -0.55 -9.15
N TYR A 29 -6.19 0.03 -9.54
CA TYR A 29 -6.02 0.71 -10.81
C TYR A 29 -4.58 0.52 -11.29
N ASP A 30 -4.46 0.11 -12.54
CA ASP A 30 -3.20 -0.01 -13.28
C ASP A 30 -3.36 0.85 -14.54
N GLY A 31 -2.79 2.06 -14.48
CA GLY A 31 -2.83 3.05 -15.54
C GLY A 31 -1.43 3.40 -16.03
N LYS A 32 -1.36 4.21 -17.10
CA LYS A 32 -0.08 4.66 -17.64
C LYS A 32 0.65 5.64 -16.72
N ASP A 33 -0.13 6.33 -15.90
CA ASP A 33 0.27 7.50 -15.13
C ASP A 33 0.53 7.16 -13.67
N PHE A 34 -0.21 6.21 -13.10
CA PHE A 34 0.02 5.70 -11.75
C PHE A 34 -0.59 4.31 -11.56
N ILE A 35 -0.11 3.64 -10.52
CA ILE A 35 -0.68 2.39 -10.01
C ILE A 35 -1.27 2.69 -8.63
N LEU A 36 -2.53 2.30 -8.41
CA LEU A 36 -3.17 2.39 -7.11
C LEU A 36 -3.32 0.99 -6.52
N GLN A 37 -2.57 0.73 -5.46
CA GLN A 37 -2.66 -0.52 -4.70
C GLN A 37 -3.33 -0.28 -3.34
N VAL A 38 -4.07 -1.28 -2.89
CA VAL A 38 -4.52 -1.39 -1.50
C VAL A 38 -3.74 -2.52 -0.86
N VAL A 39 -3.12 -2.25 0.29
CA VAL A 39 -2.29 -3.21 1.01
C VAL A 39 -2.87 -3.42 2.40
N GLY A 40 -3.03 -4.68 2.78
CA GLY A 40 -3.49 -5.10 4.10
C GLY A 40 -2.40 -5.83 4.88
N GLY A 41 -2.81 -6.57 5.90
CA GLY A 41 -1.89 -7.27 6.79
C GLY A 41 -2.57 -8.38 7.61
N PRO A 42 -1.83 -9.03 8.52
CA PRO A 42 -0.44 -8.74 8.88
C PRO A 42 0.53 -9.16 7.78
N ASN A 43 1.59 -8.37 7.54
CA ASN A 43 2.66 -8.71 6.62
C ASN A 43 3.98 -8.07 7.04
N THR A 44 5.07 -8.84 7.04
CA THR A 44 6.43 -8.36 7.36
C THR A 44 7.43 -9.05 6.46
N ARG A 45 8.42 -8.30 5.96
CA ARG A 45 9.46 -8.79 5.06
C ARG A 45 10.83 -8.30 5.50
N ASN A 46 11.91 -8.91 5.02
CA ASN A 46 13.29 -8.53 5.34
C ASN A 46 14.04 -7.86 4.18
N ASP A 47 13.43 -7.80 2.99
CA ASP A 47 13.97 -7.09 1.83
C ASP A 47 13.60 -5.60 1.84
N PHE A 48 14.35 -4.81 1.08
CA PHE A 48 14.11 -3.39 0.81
C PHE A 48 13.79 -3.20 -0.67
N HIS A 49 12.75 -2.42 -0.95
CA HIS A 49 12.39 -2.03 -2.30
C HIS A 49 13.15 -0.76 -2.69
N VAL A 50 13.77 -0.77 -3.87
CA VAL A 50 14.38 0.42 -4.47
C VAL A 50 13.52 0.78 -5.69
N ASN A 51 12.82 1.91 -5.59
CA ASN A 51 12.01 2.45 -6.68
C ASN A 51 12.64 3.77 -7.17
N SER A 52 12.71 3.95 -8.49
CA SER A 52 13.21 5.19 -9.10
C SER A 52 12.16 6.30 -9.17
N MET A 53 10.90 5.98 -8.84
CA MET A 53 9.78 6.91 -8.77
C MET A 53 9.28 7.06 -7.33
N GLU A 54 8.55 8.14 -7.09
CA GLU A 54 7.91 8.38 -5.80
C GLU A 54 6.82 7.33 -5.52
N GLU A 55 6.70 6.94 -4.25
CA GLU A 55 5.58 6.14 -3.74
C GLU A 55 4.86 6.95 -2.67
N TRP A 56 3.54 7.09 -2.83
CA TRP A 56 2.69 7.76 -1.86
C TRP A 56 1.88 6.74 -1.04
N SER A 57 1.81 6.95 0.27
CA SER A 57 1.11 6.05 1.21
C SER A 57 0.13 6.84 2.07
N TYR A 58 -1.08 6.29 2.21
CA TYR A 58 -2.13 6.81 3.10
C TYR A 58 -2.77 5.67 3.87
N GLN A 59 -2.79 5.75 5.20
CA GLN A 59 -3.29 4.68 6.05
C GLN A 59 -4.77 4.86 6.37
N ILE A 60 -5.60 4.14 5.62
CA ILE A 60 -7.07 4.18 5.79
C ILE A 60 -7.50 3.52 7.10
N LYS A 61 -6.80 2.46 7.51
CA LYS A 61 -7.10 1.70 8.73
C LYS A 61 -5.83 1.07 9.30
N GLY A 62 -5.59 1.29 10.58
CA GLY A 62 -4.43 0.82 11.30
C GLY A 62 -3.19 1.66 11.02
N SER A 63 -2.05 1.17 11.46
CA SER A 63 -0.75 1.83 11.27
C SER A 63 0.24 0.86 10.67
N MET A 64 1.23 1.39 9.96
CA MET A 64 2.35 0.60 9.43
C MET A 64 3.69 1.17 9.86
N LEU A 65 4.69 0.30 9.85
CA LEU A 65 6.09 0.67 9.98
C LEU A 65 6.76 0.59 8.62
N LEU A 66 7.24 1.73 8.12
CA LEU A 66 8.12 1.81 6.95
C LEU A 66 9.57 1.83 7.44
N ARG A 67 10.40 0.93 6.93
CA ARG A 67 11.84 0.93 7.18
C ARG A 67 12.55 1.49 5.96
N LEU A 68 13.44 2.44 6.19
CA LEU A 68 14.20 3.14 5.17
C LEU A 68 15.70 2.93 5.42
N ILE A 69 16.51 3.00 4.36
CA ILE A 69 17.96 3.13 4.47
C ILE A 69 18.27 4.60 4.20
N GLU A 70 18.76 5.31 5.22
CA GLU A 70 19.22 6.69 5.14
C GLU A 70 20.62 6.74 5.78
N ASP A 71 21.59 7.36 5.12
CA ASP A 71 22.98 7.48 5.61
C ASP A 71 23.61 6.15 6.08
N ASN A 72 23.38 5.07 5.32
CA ASN A 72 23.80 3.69 5.65
C ASN A 72 23.23 3.14 6.98
N GLN A 73 22.15 3.70 7.50
CA GLN A 73 21.45 3.24 8.70
C GLN A 73 19.99 2.91 8.42
N ILE A 74 19.42 1.98 9.19
CA ILE A 74 17.99 1.67 9.12
C ILE A 74 17.21 2.69 9.95
N ARG A 75 16.41 3.51 9.29
CA ARG A 75 15.46 4.42 9.93
C ARG A 75 14.05 3.83 9.90
N HIS A 76 13.32 4.07 10.99
CA HIS A 76 11.94 3.63 11.18
C HIS A 76 10.99 4.82 11.08
N VAL A 77 9.99 4.73 10.20
CA VAL A 77 8.93 5.73 10.03
C VAL A 77 7.59 5.05 10.29
N THR A 78 6.86 5.51 11.31
CA THR A 78 5.49 5.05 11.57
C THR A 78 4.51 5.91 10.81
N ILE A 79 3.73 5.29 9.93
CA ILE A 79 2.59 5.92 9.25
C ILE A 79 1.35 5.51 10.03
N ARG A 80 0.76 6.46 10.76
CA ARG A 80 -0.44 6.24 11.59
C ARG A 80 -1.70 6.26 10.73
N GLU A 81 -2.81 5.79 11.28
CA GLU A 81 -4.13 5.92 10.64
C GLU A 81 -4.48 7.40 10.42
N GLY A 82 -5.00 7.73 9.24
CA GLY A 82 -5.25 9.10 8.79
C GLY A 82 -4.02 9.83 8.28
#